data_AF-A0A2G2G8Y2-F1
#
_entry.id   AF-A0A2G2G8Y2-F1
#
_cell.length_a   1.000
_cell.length_b   1.000
_cell.length_c   1.000
_cell.angle_alpha   90.00
_cell.angle_beta   90.00
_cell.angle_gamma   90.00
#
_symmetry.space_group_name_H-M   'P 1'
#
loop_
_entity.id
_entity.type
_entity.pdbx_description
1 polymer ?
#
loop_
_entity_poly.entity_id
_entity_poly.type
_entity_poly.pdbx_seq_one_letter_code
_entity_poly.pdbx_strand_id
1 'polypeptide(L)'
;MGIRTVGHKVKANSKDCGTLQSLGEISQKRAVKEYDPINAEDILQALGKIKTDPIAMSVIYDPDDALGVGELEAAFKAATPIPFAIELSDKLITTGTTFTWALALINEFKLTQDADGFVIANFTANLNGAPTVTAAA
;
A
#
# COMPACT_ATOMS: atom_id res chain seq x y z
N MET A 1 -0.83 -8.89 -25.96
CA MET A 1 0.50 -8.94 -25.31
C MET A 1 0.36 -8.09 -24.06
N GLY A 2 0.21 -8.72 -22.89
CA GLY A 2 0.06 -7.96 -21.64
C GLY A 2 1.31 -7.12 -21.40
N ILE A 3 1.15 -5.81 -21.29
CA ILE A 3 2.24 -4.92 -20.91
C ILE A 3 2.61 -5.32 -19.48
N ARG A 4 3.76 -5.98 -19.33
CA ARG A 4 4.40 -6.13 -18.04
C ARG A 4 4.65 -4.72 -17.53
N THR A 5 3.92 -4.31 -16.49
CA THR A 5 4.26 -3.12 -15.74
C THR A 5 5.72 -3.26 -15.30
N VAL A 6 6.57 -2.35 -15.77
CA VAL A 6 7.99 -2.27 -15.46
C VAL A 6 8.16 -1.05 -14.55
N GLY A 7 8.79 -1.24 -13.38
CA GLY A 7 8.96 -0.20 -12.36
C GLY A 7 8.10 -0.41 -11.10
N HIS A 8 7.64 0.69 -10.50
CA HIS A 8 6.87 0.69 -9.24
C HIS A 8 5.51 0.02 -9.41
N LYS A 9 5.18 -0.94 -8.55
CA LYS A 9 3.95 -1.74 -8.65
C LYS A 9 3.13 -1.69 -7.39
N VAL A 10 1.82 -1.82 -7.58
CA VAL A 10 0.90 -2.17 -6.50
C VAL A 10 0.35 -3.56 -6.77
N LYS A 11 0.24 -4.38 -5.72
CA LYS A 11 -0.38 -5.70 -5.79
C LYS A 11 -1.51 -5.79 -4.76
N ALA A 12 -2.67 -6.25 -5.21
CA ALA A 12 -3.82 -6.57 -4.39
C ALA A 12 -4.05 -8.08 -4.48
N ASN A 13 -4.10 -8.78 -3.34
CA ASN A 13 -4.28 -10.23 -3.30
C ASN A 13 -3.27 -10.99 -4.20
N SER A 14 -2.01 -10.53 -4.21
CA SER A 14 -0.92 -11.06 -5.05
C SER A 14 -1.10 -10.89 -6.56
N LYS A 15 -2.06 -10.07 -7.02
CA LYS A 15 -2.24 -9.70 -8.43
C LYS A 15 -1.76 -8.28 -8.68
N ASP A 16 -1.08 -8.06 -9.81
CA ASP A 16 -0.58 -6.75 -10.20
C ASP A 16 -1.75 -5.81 -10.55
N CYS A 17 -1.84 -4.67 -9.86
CA CYS A 17 -2.90 -3.66 -10.05
C CYS A 17 -2.53 -2.58 -11.07
N GLY A 18 -1.33 -2.64 -11.65
CA GLY A 18 -0.83 -1.63 -12.57
C GLY A 18 0.47 -0.97 -12.11
N THR A 19 0.86 0.07 -12.84
CA THR A 19 2.03 0.89 -12.52
C THR A 19 1.61 1.99 -11.56
N LEU A 20 2.37 2.16 -10.48
CA LEU A 20 2.16 3.23 -9.51
C LEU A 20 2.45 4.58 -10.17
N GLN A 21 1.44 5.45 -10.23
CA GLN A 21 1.56 6.81 -10.75
C GLN A 21 1.82 7.80 -9.61
N SER A 22 1.10 7.64 -8.50
CA SER A 22 1.24 8.48 -7.32
C SER A 22 1.15 7.65 -6.05
N LEU A 23 2.06 7.94 -5.13
CA LEU A 23 2.04 7.48 -3.75
C LEU A 23 2.08 8.73 -2.88
N GLY A 24 1.08 8.92 -2.02
CA GLY A 24 1.07 10.05 -1.08
C GLY A 24 2.28 10.00 -0.13
N GLU A 25 2.12 9.29 0.99
CA GLU A 25 3.20 9.04 1.95
C GLU A 25 2.90 7.75 2.70
N ILE A 26 3.93 6.96 3.00
CA ILE A 26 3.83 5.85 3.96
C ILE A 26 4.24 6.39 5.34
N SER A 27 3.28 6.90 6.10
CA SER A 27 3.52 7.42 7.45
C SER A 27 3.20 6.37 8.51
N GLN A 28 4.17 6.11 9.40
CA GLN A 28 4.02 5.17 10.52
C GLN A 28 4.19 5.89 11.84
N LYS A 29 3.24 5.68 12.75
CA LYS A 29 3.24 6.29 14.07
C LYS A 29 3.12 5.22 15.13
N ARG A 30 3.77 5.44 16.27
CA ARG A 30 3.63 4.62 17.47
C ARG A 30 3.35 5.53 18.65
N ALA A 31 2.33 5.20 19.43
CA ALA A 31 2.10 5.90 20.69
C ALA A 31 3.18 5.51 21.70
N VAL A 32 3.77 6.50 22.36
CA VAL A 32 4.70 6.31 23.48
C VAL A 32 4.03 6.90 24.71
N LYS A 33 3.94 6.12 25.79
CA LYS A 33 3.46 6.61 27.08
C LYS A 33 4.61 6.55 28.07
N GLU A 34 4.96 7.70 28.62
CA GLU A 34 5.99 7.81 29.64
C GLU A 34 5.37 7.64 31.02
N TYR A 35 6.06 6.91 31.87
CA TYR A 35 5.75 6.73 33.27
C TYR A 35 6.93 7.25 34.06
N ASP A 36 6.63 8.12 35.02
CA ASP A 36 7.59 8.60 36.01
C ASP A 36 7.36 7.83 37.32
N PRO A 37 8.09 6.72 37.54
CA PRO A 37 7.94 5.93 38.75
C PRO A 37 8.52 6.67 39.96
N ILE A 38 7.72 6.81 41.02
CA ILE A 38 8.10 7.49 42.28
C ILE A 38 9.42 6.94 42.90
N ASN A 39 9.82 5.71 42.57
CA ASN A 39 10.96 5.01 43.18
C ASN A 39 12.10 4.68 42.19
N ALA A 40 12.09 5.17 40.95
CA ALA A 40 13.21 4.98 40.03
C ALA A 40 13.65 6.31 39.44
N GLU A 41 14.96 6.48 39.23
CA GLU A 41 15.54 7.71 38.66
C GLU A 41 15.37 7.79 37.13
N ASP A 42 14.80 6.76 36.50
CA ASP A 42 14.64 6.64 35.06
C ASP A 42 13.17 6.72 34.62
N ILE A 43 12.92 7.47 33.55
CA ILE A 43 11.62 7.53 32.88
C ILE A 43 11.37 6.19 32.16
N LEU A 44 10.29 5.51 32.53
CA LEU A 44 9.85 4.27 31.89
C LEU A 44 8.97 4.59 30.68
N GLN A 45 9.39 4.18 29.48
CA GLN A 45 8.61 4.36 28.25
C GLN A 45 7.87 3.08 27.86
N ALA A 46 6.54 3.12 27.85
CA ALA A 46 5.71 2.05 27.27
C ALA A 46 5.42 2.34 25.79
N LEU A 47 5.78 1.38 24.95
CA LEU A 47 5.60 1.45 23.51
C LEU A 47 4.27 0.80 23.10
N GLY A 48 3.39 1.57 22.45
CA GLY A 48 2.14 1.09 21.87
C GLY A 48 2.33 0.33 20.56
N LYS A 49 1.22 -0.10 19.94
CA LYS A 49 1.24 -0.74 18.61
C LYS A 49 1.57 0.29 17.52
N ILE A 50 2.27 -0.14 16.47
CA ILE A 50 2.48 0.66 15.26
C ILE A 50 1.14 0.80 14.53
N LYS A 51 0.84 2.01 14.07
CA LYS A 51 -0.24 2.31 13.13
C LYS A 51 0.35 2.91 11.86
N THR A 52 -0.17 2.50 10.72
CA THR A 52 0.10 3.16 9.44
C THR A 52 -1.11 4.02 9.10
N ASP A 53 -0.88 5.28 8.73
CA ASP A 53 -1.97 6.17 8.34
C ASP A 53 -2.56 5.71 6.99
N PRO A 54 -3.83 6.06 6.68
CA PRO A 54 -4.43 5.79 5.37
C PRO A 54 -3.56 6.33 4.23
N ILE A 55 -3.36 5.53 3.18
CA ILE A 55 -2.53 5.91 2.04
C ILE A 55 -3.41 6.06 0.81
N ALA A 56 -3.46 7.28 0.28
CA ALA A 56 -4.03 7.55 -1.03
C ALA A 56 -3.00 7.22 -2.13
N MET A 57 -3.43 6.44 -3.12
CA MET A 57 -2.61 5.97 -4.23
C MET A 57 -3.36 6.10 -5.56
N SER A 58 -2.61 6.29 -6.63
CA SER A 58 -3.12 6.16 -7.99
C SER A 58 -2.26 5.18 -8.80
N VAL A 59 -2.94 4.27 -9.51
CA VAL A 59 -2.30 3.30 -10.40
C VAL A 59 -2.84 3.46 -11.81
N ILE A 60 -1.94 3.44 -12.79
CA ILE A 60 -2.30 3.37 -14.21
C ILE A 60 -2.36 1.90 -14.59
N TYR A 61 -3.47 1.50 -15.19
CA TYR A 61 -3.66 0.14 -15.69
C TYR A 61 -4.28 0.13 -17.09
N ASP A 62 -4.03 -0.97 -17.78
CA ASP A 62 -4.67 -1.29 -19.05
C ASP A 62 -6.00 -2.01 -18.74
N PRO A 63 -7.16 -1.51 -19.22
CA PRO A 63 -8.44 -2.18 -19.00
C PRO A 63 -8.49 -3.62 -19.55
N ASP A 64 -7.63 -3.99 -20.51
CA ASP A 64 -7.51 -5.36 -21.01
C ASP A 64 -6.83 -6.32 -20.00
N ASP A 65 -6.13 -5.80 -18.99
CA ASP A 65 -5.45 -6.55 -17.90
C ASP A 65 -5.91 -6.06 -16.51
N ALA A 66 -7.22 -5.93 -16.32
CA ALA A 66 -7.83 -5.40 -15.09
C ALA A 66 -7.85 -6.38 -13.89
N LEU A 67 -7.05 -7.45 -13.89
CA LEU A 67 -7.16 -8.51 -12.87
C LEU A 67 -6.87 -8.02 -11.45
N GLY A 68 -5.84 -7.17 -11.24
CA GLY A 68 -5.53 -6.63 -9.92
C GLY A 68 -6.43 -5.46 -9.51
N VAL A 69 -6.89 -4.64 -10.45
CA VAL A 69 -7.83 -3.54 -10.17
C VAL A 69 -9.23 -4.07 -9.88
N GLY A 70 -9.63 -5.16 -10.52
CA GLY A 70 -10.87 -5.87 -10.21
C GLY A 70 -10.88 -6.44 -8.79
N GLU A 71 -9.75 -6.88 -8.25
CA GLU A 71 -9.64 -7.28 -6.84
C GLU A 71 -9.80 -6.09 -5.90
N LEU A 72 -9.24 -4.92 -6.25
CA LEU A 72 -9.42 -3.69 -5.46
C LEU A 72 -10.89 -3.26 -5.44
N GLU A 73 -11.56 -3.30 -6.60
CA GLU A 73 -12.98 -2.97 -6.71
C GLU A 73 -13.86 -3.98 -5.96
N ALA A 74 -13.55 -5.28 -6.06
CA ALA A 74 -14.26 -6.33 -5.34
C ALA A 74 -14.08 -6.19 -3.82
N ALA A 75 -12.85 -5.95 -3.36
CA ALA A 75 -12.55 -5.72 -1.95
C ALA A 75 -13.24 -4.46 -1.40
N PHE A 76 -13.29 -3.39 -2.20
CA PHE A 76 -14.04 -2.17 -1.88
C PHE A 76 -15.54 -2.45 -1.72
N LYS A 77 -16.16 -3.14 -2.70
CA LYS A 77 -17.60 -3.46 -2.67
C LYS A 77 -17.96 -4.44 -1.55
N ALA A 78 -17.09 -5.42 -1.27
CA ALA A 78 -17.31 -6.43 -0.24
C ALA A 78 -16.89 -5.97 1.16
N ALA A 79 -16.24 -4.81 1.29
CA ALA A 79 -15.60 -4.33 2.51
C ALA A 79 -14.67 -5.37 3.16
N THR A 80 -13.99 -6.17 2.33
CA THR A 80 -13.11 -7.24 2.80
C THR A 80 -11.67 -6.77 2.88
N PRO A 81 -10.95 -7.05 3.98
CA PRO A 81 -9.53 -6.79 4.03
C PRO A 81 -8.78 -7.78 3.13
N ILE A 82 -7.83 -7.27 2.35
CA ILE A 82 -7.03 -8.07 1.41
C ILE A 82 -5.53 -7.89 1.67
N PRO A 83 -4.69 -8.89 1.32
CA PRO A 83 -3.25 -8.70 1.27
C PRO A 83 -2.88 -7.61 0.28
N PHE A 84 -1.97 -6.73 0.65
CA PHE A 84 -1.58 -5.58 -0.14
C PHE A 84 -0.06 -5.43 -0.17
N ALA A 85 0.48 -5.10 -1.34
CA ALA A 85 1.91 -4.86 -1.49
C ALA A 85 2.20 -3.66 -2.38
N ILE A 86 3.23 -2.91 -2.00
CA ILE A 86 3.82 -1.85 -2.82
C ILE A 86 5.27 -2.25 -3.10
N GLU A 87 5.64 -2.29 -4.37
CA GLU A 87 7.00 -2.55 -4.83
C GLU A 87 7.62 -1.25 -5.31
N LEU A 88 8.71 -0.81 -4.67
CA LEU A 88 9.46 0.37 -5.05
C LEU A 88 10.79 -0.04 -5.68
N SER A 89 10.85 -0.04 -7.02
CA SER A 89 12.06 -0.39 -7.77
C SER A 89 13.05 0.77 -7.85
N ASP A 90 14.33 0.45 -7.67
CA ASP A 90 15.46 1.38 -7.85
C ASP A 90 15.81 1.59 -9.34
N LYS A 91 15.48 0.61 -10.19
CA LYS A 91 15.64 0.67 -11.66
C LYS A 91 14.45 0.00 -12.34
N LEU A 92 14.11 0.43 -13.55
CA LEU A 92 12.95 -0.03 -14.34
C LEU A 92 12.77 -1.56 -14.45
N ILE A 93 13.81 -2.36 -14.19
CA ILE A 93 13.89 -3.78 -14.56
C ILE A 93 14.28 -4.71 -13.38
N THR A 94 14.68 -4.17 -12.22
CA THR A 94 15.03 -4.97 -11.03
C THR A 94 13.94 -4.94 -9.98
N THR A 95 13.71 -6.09 -9.32
CA THR A 95 12.78 -6.22 -8.20
C THR A 95 13.12 -5.19 -7.13
N GLY A 96 12.14 -4.38 -6.78
CA GLY A 96 12.30 -3.30 -5.83
C GLY A 96 12.27 -3.73 -4.37
N THR A 97 12.43 -2.76 -3.48
CA THR A 97 12.06 -2.97 -2.08
C THR A 97 10.55 -3.14 -2.02
N THR A 98 10.08 -4.25 -1.46
CA THR A 98 8.65 -4.56 -1.36
C THR A 98 8.17 -4.32 0.05
N PHE A 99 7.09 -3.54 0.19
CA PHE A 99 6.37 -3.31 1.42
C PHE A 99 5.08 -4.11 1.36
N THR A 100 4.87 -5.02 2.31
CA THR A 100 3.69 -5.91 2.32
C THR A 100 2.89 -5.76 3.59
N TRP A 101 1.57 -5.71 3.45
CA TRP A 101 0.60 -5.72 4.54
C TRP A 101 -0.31 -6.92 4.37
N ALA A 102 -0.54 -7.67 5.45
CA ALA A 102 -1.42 -8.83 5.43
C ALA A 102 -2.90 -8.45 5.26
N LEU A 103 -3.28 -7.27 5.75
CA LEU A 103 -4.66 -6.79 5.77
C LEU A 103 -4.69 -5.29 5.44
N ALA A 104 -5.19 -4.96 4.26
CA ALA A 104 -5.52 -3.62 3.82
C ALA A 104 -7.02 -3.52 3.53
N LEU A 105 -7.66 -2.45 3.98
CA LEU A 105 -9.06 -2.17 3.66
C LEU A 105 -9.14 -0.97 2.72
N ILE A 106 -9.83 -1.11 1.60
CA ILE A 106 -9.98 -0.04 0.62
C ILE A 106 -11.18 0.82 1.03
N ASN A 107 -10.93 2.09 1.33
CA ASN A 107 -11.91 3.04 1.85
C ASN A 107 -12.51 3.94 0.76
N GLU A 108 -11.78 4.13 -0.33
CA GLU A 108 -12.17 4.98 -1.44
C GLU A 108 -11.65 4.32 -2.71
N PHE A 109 -12.46 4.34 -3.77
CA PHE A 109 -12.10 3.82 -5.08
C PHE A 109 -12.74 4.68 -6.17
N LYS A 110 -11.93 5.21 -7.09
CA LYS A 110 -12.35 6.10 -8.18
C LYS A 110 -11.57 5.78 -9.44
N LEU A 111 -12.28 5.65 -10.56
CA LEU A 111 -11.68 5.47 -11.87
C LEU A 111 -11.72 6.80 -12.64
N THR A 112 -10.60 7.16 -13.27
CA THR A 112 -10.49 8.30 -14.19
C THR A 112 -9.80 7.84 -15.46
N GLN A 113 -10.26 8.31 -16.62
CA GLN A 113 -9.64 7.97 -17.90
C GLN A 113 -8.51 8.96 -18.21
N ASP A 114 -7.37 8.45 -18.65
CA ASP A 114 -6.30 9.26 -19.21
C ASP A 114 -6.47 9.40 -20.73
N ALA A 115 -5.93 10.47 -21.32
CA ALA A 115 -6.16 10.82 -22.72
C ALA A 115 -5.67 9.76 -23.73
N ASP A 116 -4.74 8.90 -23.32
CA ASP A 116 -4.06 7.91 -24.17
C ASP A 116 -4.66 6.49 -24.08
N GLY A 117 -5.90 6.35 -23.59
CA GLY A 117 -6.60 5.06 -23.52
C GLY A 117 -6.25 4.22 -22.28
N PHE A 118 -5.34 4.70 -21.43
CA PHE A 118 -5.09 4.13 -20.11
C PHE A 118 -6.14 4.58 -19.09
N VAL A 119 -6.38 3.75 -18.07
CA VAL A 119 -7.29 4.09 -16.97
C VAL A 119 -6.47 4.25 -15.70
N ILE A 120 -6.78 5.29 -14.94
CA ILE A 120 -6.19 5.58 -13.63
C ILE A 120 -7.20 5.14 -12.55
N ALA A 121 -6.80 4.19 -11.71
CA ALA A 121 -7.51 3.84 -10.49
C ALA A 121 -6.91 4.57 -9.30
N ASN A 122 -7.70 5.47 -8.70
CA ASN A 122 -7.37 6.18 -7.47
C ASN A 122 -8.06 5.48 -6.31
N PHE A 123 -7.32 5.16 -5.25
CA PHE A 123 -7.89 4.49 -4.09
C PHE A 123 -7.16 4.84 -2.81
N THR A 124 -7.87 4.76 -1.69
CA THR A 124 -7.31 4.96 -0.35
C THR A 124 -7.28 3.64 0.39
N ALA A 125 -6.09 3.15 0.72
CA ALA A 125 -5.87 1.93 1.48
C ALA A 125 -5.63 2.24 2.96
N ASN A 126 -6.47 1.70 3.84
CA ASN A 126 -6.24 1.67 5.28
C ASN A 126 -5.40 0.44 5.62
N LEU A 127 -4.16 0.69 6.03
CA LEU A 127 -3.18 -0.34 6.29
C LEU A 127 -3.08 -0.60 7.80
N ASN A 128 -3.32 -1.83 8.22
CA ASN A 128 -3.24 -2.18 9.63
C ASN A 128 -1.83 -2.67 10.00
N GLY A 129 -1.24 -2.06 11.03
CA GLY A 129 0.08 -2.43 11.53
C GLY A 129 1.23 -1.95 10.65
N ALA A 130 2.42 -2.50 10.91
CA ALA A 130 3.62 -2.21 10.14
C ALA A 130 3.72 -3.13 8.91
N PRO A 131 4.24 -2.65 7.77
CA PRO A 131 4.58 -3.49 6.66
C PRO A 131 5.73 -4.45 7.01
N THR A 132 5.70 -5.63 6.40
CA THR A 132 6.91 -6.43 6.24
C THR A 132 7.69 -5.88 5.04
N VAL A 133 8.93 -5.49 5.27
CA VAL A 133 9.84 -4.95 4.25
C VAL A 133 10.74 -6.08 3.74
N THR A 134 10.72 -6.32 2.44
CA THR A 134 11.63 -7.23 1.75
C THR A 134 12.57 -6.39 0.90
N ALA A 135 13.87 -6.46 1.19
CA ALA A 135 14.89 -5.74 0.43
C ALA A 135 14.95 -6.24 -1.01
N ALA A 136 15.35 -5.35 -1.93
CA ALA A 136 15.68 -5.72 -3.29
C ALA A 136 16.79 -6.79 -3.30
N ALA A 137 16.71 -7.75 -4.23
CA ALA A 137 17.69 -8.81 -4.45
C ALA A 137 18.78 -8.39 -5.44
#